data_AF-A0A7V9DDH7-F1
#
_entry.id   AF-A0A7V9DDH7-F1
#
_cell.length_a   1.000
_cell.length_b   1.000
_cell.length_c   1.000
_cell.angle_alpha   90.00
_cell.angle_beta   90.00
_cell.angle_gamma   90.00
#
_symmetry.space_group_name_H-M   'P 1'
#
loop_
_entity.id
_entity.type
_entity.pdbx_description
1 polymer ?
#
loop_
_entity_poly.entity_id
_entity_poly.type
_entity_poly.pdbx_seq_one_letter_code
_entity_poly.pdbx_strand_id
1 'polypeptide(L)' 'AMSLRELVSRIEEATGTEAVIDETAEVPAPPPLSYVTDLSRVTQELDWEPTTSVEEGLRLLIENEARDQK' A
#
# COMPACT_ATOMS: atom_id res chain seq x y z
N ALA A 1 2.72 7.32 6.64
CA ALA A 1 3.57 6.43 5.82
C ALA A 1 3.29 5.00 6.22
N MET A 2 3.40 4.04 5.31
CA MET A 2 3.19 2.62 5.56
C MET A 2 4.41 1.85 5.05
N SER A 3 4.88 0.86 5.81
CA SER A 3 5.96 -0.05 5.42
C SER A 3 5.42 -1.25 4.63
N LEU A 4 6.31 -1.96 3.91
CA LEU A 4 5.93 -3.19 3.21
C LEU A 4 5.44 -4.29 4.16
N ARG A 5 5.98 -4.38 5.38
CA ARG A 5 5.52 -5.36 6.37
C ARG A 5 4.11 -5.06 6.87
N GLU A 6 3.83 -3.79 7.13
CA GLU A 6 2.47 -3.37 7.50
C GLU A 6 1.49 -3.64 6.36
N LEU A 7 1.87 -3.36 5.11
CA LEU A 7 1.03 -3.68 3.94
C LEU A 7 0.73 -5.18 3.85
N VAL A 8 1.74 -6.04 3.98
CA VAL A 8 1.55 -7.51 3.97
C VAL A 8 0.59 -7.94 5.06
N SER A 9 0.77 -7.46 6.29
CA SER A 9 -0.13 -7.77 7.41
C SER A 9 -1.58 -7.37 7.14
N ARG A 10 -1.83 -6.22 6.50
CA ARG A 10 -3.20 -5.80 6.12
C ARG A 10 -3.82 -6.72 5.06
N ILE A 11 -3.01 -7.22 4.12
CA ILE A 11 -3.48 -8.15 3.08
C ILE A 11 -3.82 -9.51 3.70
N GLU A 12 -2.98 -10.02 4.61
CA GLU A 12 -3.23 -11.25 5.36
C GLU A 12 -4.55 -11.16 6.14
N GLU A 13 -4.77 -10.05 6.88
CA GLU A 13 -6.02 -9.78 7.61
C GLU A 13 -7.25 -9.79 6.69
N ALA A 14 -7.15 -9.12 5.53
CA ALA A 14 -8.28 -8.97 4.61
C ALA A 14 -8.61 -10.24 3.83
N THR A 15 -7.61 -11.09 3.57
CA THR A 15 -7.76 -12.32 2.77
C THR A 15 -7.88 -13.59 3.60
N GLY A 16 -7.54 -13.53 4.90
CA GLY A 16 -7.44 -14.70 5.76
C GLY A 16 -6.29 -15.65 5.36
N THR A 17 -5.24 -15.11 4.72
CA THR A 17 -4.07 -15.86 4.27
C THR A 17 -2.83 -15.50 5.10
N GLU A 18 -1.77 -16.30 4.95
CA GLU A 18 -0.46 -16.06 5.59
C GLU A 18 0.60 -15.98 4.49
N ALA A 19 1.38 -14.90 4.50
CA ALA A 19 2.45 -14.66 3.56
C ALA A 19 3.74 -15.34 4.03
N VAL A 20 4.40 -16.06 3.11
CA VAL A 20 5.74 -16.60 3.34
C VAL A 20 6.76 -15.58 2.83
N ILE A 21 7.49 -14.94 3.75
CA ILE A 21 8.49 -13.93 3.43
C ILE A 21 9.89 -14.54 3.43
N ASP A 22 10.62 -14.40 2.32
CA ASP A 22 12.04 -14.74 2.25
C ASP A 22 12.89 -13.56 2.77
N GLU A 23 13.33 -13.67 4.02
CA GLU A 23 14.19 -12.68 4.69
C GLU A 23 15.64 -12.67 4.16
N THR A 24 16.01 -13.65 3.34
CA THR A 24 17.37 -13.82 2.82
C THR A 24 17.54 -13.29 1.40
N ALA A 25 16.45 -12.89 0.75
CA ALA A 25 16.48 -12.31 -0.58
C ALA A 25 17.27 -11.00 -0.59
N GLU A 26 18.23 -10.89 -1.52
CA GLU A 26 18.99 -9.66 -1.71
C GLU A 26 18.09 -8.55 -2.27
N VAL A 27 18.03 -7.40 -1.58
CA VAL A 27 17.31 -6.23 -2.06
C VAL A 27 18.16 -5.53 -3.13
N PRO A 28 17.63 -5.26 -4.34
CA PRO A 28 18.38 -4.55 -5.37
C PRO A 28 18.79 -3.15 -4.88
N ALA A 29 20.05 -2.78 -5.12
CA ALA A 29 20.55 -1.46 -4.77
C ALA A 29 20.15 -0.40 -5.81
N PRO A 30 19.76 0.83 -5.41
CA PRO A 30 19.64 1.29 -4.03
C PRO A 30 18.36 0.75 -3.33
N PRO A 31 18.39 0.58 -2.00
CA PRO A 31 17.20 0.15 -1.28
C PRO A 31 16.05 1.15 -1.48
N PRO A 32 14.79 0.69 -1.40
CA PRO A 32 13.63 1.56 -1.54
C PRO A 32 13.69 2.70 -0.52
N LEU A 33 13.64 3.94 -1.02
CA LEU A 33 13.60 5.13 -0.18
C LEU A 33 12.26 5.22 0.55
N SER A 34 12.27 5.67 1.80
CA SER A 34 11.05 6.10 2.47
C SER A 34 10.50 7.33 1.74
N TYR A 35 9.49 7.11 0.90
CA TYR A 35 8.90 8.15 0.07
C TYR A 35 7.56 8.59 0.65
N VAL A 36 7.51 9.85 1.09
CA VAL A 36 6.29 10.52 1.54
C VAL A 36 6.22 11.85 0.80
N THR A 37 5.18 12.04 0.01
CA THR A 37 4.98 13.26 -0.77
C THR A 37 4.45 14.37 0.13
N ASP A 38 5.10 15.54 0.10
CA ASP A 38 4.51 16.77 0.63
C ASP A 38 3.44 17.29 -0.34
N LEU A 39 2.20 17.37 0.14
CA LEU A 39 1.06 17.82 -0.64
C LEU A 39 0.77 19.32 -0.51
N SER A 40 1.56 20.05 0.30
CA SER A 40 1.30 21.46 0.62
C SER A 40 1.07 22.33 -0.62
N ARG A 41 1.85 22.11 -1.69
CA ARG A 41 1.72 22.88 -2.93
C ARG A 41 0.43 22.60 -3.68
N VAL A 42 0.05 21.33 -3.85
CA VAL A 42 -1.17 20.98 -4.59
C VAL A 42 -2.42 21.39 -3.79
N THR A 43 -2.38 21.25 -2.47
CA THR A 43 -3.44 21.72 -1.58
C THR A 43 -3.57 23.23 -1.65
N GLN A 44 -2.47 24.00 -1.62
CA GLN A 44 -2.53 25.46 -1.72
C GLN A 44 -3.02 25.95 -3.09
N GLU A 45 -2.52 25.36 -4.19
CA GLU A 45 -2.81 25.86 -5.54
C GLU A 45 -4.19 25.42 -6.06
N LEU A 46 -4.66 24.23 -5.66
CA LEU A 46 -5.85 23.60 -6.23
C LEU A 46 -6.94 23.26 -5.20
N ASP A 47 -6.70 23.51 -3.91
CA ASP A 47 -7.58 23.07 -2.81
C ASP A 47 -7.89 21.56 -2.87
N TRP A 48 -6.92 20.78 -3.36
CA TRP A 48 -7.05 19.35 -3.57
C TRP A 48 -6.32 18.57 -2.48
N GLU A 49 -6.97 17.50 -2.02
CA GLU A 49 -6.42 16.51 -1.09
C GLU A 49 -6.95 15.10 -1.40
N PRO A 50 -6.21 14.03 -1.06
CA PRO A 50 -6.69 12.66 -1.17
C PRO A 50 -7.81 12.40 -0.15
N THR A 51 -8.95 11.89 -0.61
CA THR A 51 -10.13 11.63 0.23
C THR A 51 -10.31 10.15 0.59
N THR A 52 -9.65 9.25 -0.14
CA THR A 52 -9.69 7.81 0.13
C THR A 52 -8.61 7.44 1.13
N SER A 53 -8.99 6.81 2.24
CA SER A 53 -8.02 6.28 3.21
C SER A 53 -7.29 5.08 2.64
N VAL A 54 -6.16 4.73 3.26
CA VAL A 54 -5.38 3.56 2.85
C VAL A 54 -6.18 2.27 3.04
N GLU A 55 -6.91 2.16 4.15
CA GLU A 55 -7.75 1.00 4.46
C GLU A 55 -8.84 0.79 3.40
N GLU A 56 -9.54 1.86 3.03
CA GLU A 56 -10.60 1.79 2.03
C GLU A 56 -10.03 1.48 0.63
N GLY A 57 -8.91 2.09 0.27
CA GLY A 57 -8.23 1.81 -0.99
C GLY A 57 -7.77 0.35 -1.11
N LEU A 58 -7.18 -0.20 -0.04
CA LEU A 58 -6.75 -1.60 -0.01
C LEU A 58 -7.93 -2.57 -0.10
N ARG A 59 -9.03 -2.30 0.61
CA ARG A 59 -10.26 -3.10 0.53
C ARG A 59 -10.78 -3.17 -0.92
N LEU A 60 -10.88 -2.03 -1.59
CA LEU A 60 -11.36 -1.96 -2.98
C LEU A 60 -10.45 -2.72 -3.95
N LEU A 61 -9.14 -2.66 -3.77
CA LEU A 61 -8.18 -3.39 -4.61
C LEU A 61 -8.33 -4.91 -4.44
N ILE A 62 -8.37 -5.40 -3.19
CA ILE A 62 -8.51 -6.83 -2.90
C ILE A 62 -9.83 -7.39 -3.44
N GLU A 63 -10.93 -6.64 -3.27
CA GLU A 63 -12.23 -7.01 -3.82
C GLU A 63 -12.25 -7.07 -5.34
N ASN A 64 -11.50 -6.19 -6.02
CA ASN A 64 -11.41 -6.19 -7.46
C ASN A 64 -10.62 -7.41 -7.98
N GLU A 65 -9.47 -7.71 -7.38
CA GLU A 65 -8.68 -8.90 -7.72
C GLU A 65 -9.48 -10.20 -7.51
N ALA A 66 -10.26 -10.29 -6.43
CA ALA A 66 -11.12 -11.46 -6.18
C ALA A 66 -12.25 -11.63 -7.21
N ARG A 67 -12.65 -10.55 -7.90
CA ARG A 67 -13.63 -10.59 -8.98
C ARG A 67 -13.04 -11.14 -10.27
N ASP A 68 -11.81 -10.76 -10.59
CA ASP A 68 -11.13 -11.16 -11.83
C ASP A 68 -10.70 -12.63 -11.85
N GLN A 69 -10.67 -13.29 -10.68
CA GLN A 69 -10.37 -14.72 -10.53
C GLN A 69 -11.60 -15.65 -10.66
N LYS A 70 -12.81 -15.11 -10.88
CA LYS A 70 -14.06 -15.88 -11.07
C LYS A 70 -14.49 -15.93 -12.52
#